data_AF-A0A3N9NPX9-F1
#
_entry.id   AF-A0A3N9NPX9-F1
#
_cell.length_a   1.000
_cell.length_b   1.000
_cell.length_c   1.000
_cell.angle_alpha   90.00
_cell.angle_beta   90.00
_cell.angle_gamma   90.00
#
_symmetry.space_group_name_H-M   'P 1'
#
loop_
_entity.id
_entity.type
_entity.pdbx_description
1 polymer ?
#
loop_
_entity_poly.entity_id
_entity_poly.type
_entity_poly.pdbx_seq_one_letter_code
_entity_poly.pdbx_strand_id
1 'polypeptide(L)'
;MRYIVIIVILIFNFASAEDTKYGASFLELGVGARPLGMGGAYVALSGDAPGFYWNPAGLAFQTSFETAFMHADLFKGLETHNYFSASMPILGGATLSIGAVGLFIDDIGRRYLDDSDYSGRLNNIYPKLTNTEGSFSSYDIAGFLTFAKFYKWELDMGWQYNKIPIEAGFGVNIKYINSKIDDKSGSGGGIDLGFITRVGFYEIFQEEFLGNFSLGINLQDIAGTKITWNTDTKHKDKIEHNIKYGIAYAQPLKFISSQITFAYDIDTKYEGGTHLGTEFLFRSTLALRAGAFYGRFTAGAGIYLWKFKVDYAYQSHDLGNCHRVSVLFGM
;
A
#
# COMPACT_ATOMS: atom_id res chain seq x y z
N MET A 1 46.20 -2.66 12.21
CA MET A 1 45.06 -3.16 12.99
C MET A 1 44.00 -3.66 12.01
N ARG A 2 43.65 -4.94 12.06
CA ARG A 2 42.59 -5.53 11.23
C ARG A 2 41.30 -5.58 12.06
N TYR A 3 40.26 -4.87 11.64
CA TYR A 3 38.95 -4.95 12.27
C TYR A 3 38.19 -6.13 11.67
N ILE A 4 37.83 -7.10 12.50
CA ILE A 4 36.94 -8.21 12.14
C ILE A 4 35.52 -7.74 12.47
N VAL A 5 34.69 -7.60 11.44
CA VAL A 5 33.26 -7.32 11.58
C VAL A 5 32.56 -8.66 11.81
N ILE A 6 32.04 -8.87 13.02
CA ILE A 6 31.21 -10.04 13.36
C ILE A 6 29.75 -9.63 13.12
N ILE A 7 29.14 -10.18 12.08
CA ILE A 7 27.69 -10.09 11.84
C ILE A 7 27.03 -11.17 12.70
N VAL A 8 26.30 -10.74 13.73
CA VAL A 8 25.46 -11.63 14.54
C VAL A 8 24.08 -11.70 13.88
N ILE A 9 23.77 -12.84 13.28
CA ILE A 9 22.42 -13.15 12.79
C ILE A 9 21.62 -13.71 13.98
N LEU A 10 20.69 -12.92 14.49
CA LEU A 10 19.69 -13.36 15.47
C LEU A 10 18.56 -14.10 14.73
N ILE A 11 18.55 -15.42 14.82
CA ILE A 11 17.45 -16.26 14.33
C ILE A 11 16.37 -16.31 15.42
N PHE A 12 15.30 -15.55 15.24
CA PHE A 12 14.09 -15.71 16.05
C PHE A 12 13.26 -16.86 15.48
N ASN A 13 13.16 -17.96 16.23
CA ASN A 13 12.16 -19.00 15.96
C ASN A 13 10.83 -18.55 16.58
N PHE A 14 9.90 -18.09 15.75
CA PHE A 14 8.51 -17.92 16.17
C PHE A 14 7.76 -19.23 15.95
N ALA A 15 7.34 -19.88 17.05
CA ALA A 15 6.32 -20.90 16.97
C ALA A 15 4.97 -20.23 16.69
N SER A 16 4.35 -20.54 15.54
CA SER A 16 2.99 -20.14 15.23
C SER A 16 2.01 -21.18 15.76
N ALA A 17 1.13 -20.76 16.67
CA ALA A 17 -0.15 -21.45 16.86
C ALA A 17 -0.99 -21.28 15.57
N GLU A 18 -1.89 -22.22 15.30
CA GLU A 18 -2.89 -22.10 14.23
C GLU A 18 -3.93 -21.03 14.61
N ASP A 19 -3.53 -19.75 14.53
CA ASP A 19 -4.42 -18.59 14.54
C ASP A 19 -5.08 -18.44 13.15
N THR A 20 -6.27 -17.83 13.09
CA THR A 20 -6.93 -17.53 11.81
C THR A 20 -6.02 -16.65 10.95
N LYS A 21 -5.71 -17.13 9.75
CA LYS A 21 -5.07 -16.32 8.70
C LYS A 21 -6.09 -15.31 8.16
N TYR A 22 -5.60 -14.22 7.58
CA TYR A 22 -6.39 -13.22 6.82
C TYR A 22 -7.17 -12.16 7.61
N GLY A 23 -6.78 -11.82 8.84
CA GLY A 23 -7.31 -10.63 9.51
C GLY A 23 -7.10 -9.35 8.67
N ALA A 24 -8.16 -8.56 8.51
CA ALA A 24 -8.15 -7.30 7.74
C ALA A 24 -7.63 -7.42 6.29
N SER A 25 -8.09 -8.42 5.54
CA SER A 25 -7.72 -8.65 4.14
C SER A 25 -8.01 -7.48 3.19
N PHE A 26 -8.92 -6.55 3.55
CA PHE A 26 -9.16 -5.33 2.79
C PHE A 26 -7.89 -4.47 2.64
N LEU A 27 -6.94 -4.58 3.58
CA LEU A 27 -5.64 -3.93 3.50
C LEU A 27 -4.72 -4.53 2.43
N GLU A 28 -5.12 -5.58 1.71
CA GLU A 28 -4.36 -6.13 0.58
C GLU A 28 -4.82 -5.56 -0.77
N LEU A 29 -5.95 -4.83 -0.81
CA LEU A 29 -6.51 -4.28 -2.05
C LEU A 29 -5.69 -3.12 -2.64
N GLY A 30 -4.81 -2.52 -1.82
CA GLY A 30 -3.97 -1.39 -2.20
C GLY A 30 -4.73 -0.07 -2.32
N VAL A 31 -4.02 1.06 -2.16
CA VAL A 31 -4.60 2.40 -2.29
C VAL A 31 -3.85 3.25 -3.31
N GLY A 32 -4.57 4.17 -3.94
CA GLY A 32 -4.02 5.08 -4.95
C GLY A 32 -4.00 4.50 -6.35
N ALA A 33 -4.62 5.20 -7.30
CA ALA A 33 -4.61 4.81 -8.71
C ALA A 33 -3.19 4.84 -9.30
N ARG A 34 -2.32 5.79 -8.92
CA ARG A 34 -0.92 5.79 -9.37
C ARG A 34 -0.17 4.52 -8.93
N PRO A 35 -0.10 4.16 -7.62
CA PRO A 35 0.50 2.90 -7.18
C PRO A 35 -0.12 1.66 -7.83
N LEU A 36 -1.45 1.62 -7.96
CA LEU A 36 -2.14 0.45 -8.52
C LEU A 36 -1.97 0.32 -10.04
N GLY A 37 -1.84 1.43 -10.77
CA GLY A 37 -1.44 1.42 -12.18
C GLY A 37 0.01 0.95 -12.39
N MET A 38 0.86 1.13 -11.37
CA MET A 38 2.24 0.61 -11.29
C MET A 38 2.32 -0.83 -10.78
N GLY A 39 1.20 -1.56 -10.74
CA GLY A 39 1.21 -2.94 -10.26
C GLY A 39 1.51 -3.06 -8.78
N GLY A 40 1.35 -2.00 -7.98
CA GLY A 40 1.67 -1.99 -6.54
C GLY A 40 3.16 -1.87 -6.22
N ALA A 41 4.03 -1.73 -7.24
CA ALA A 41 5.47 -1.55 -7.06
C ALA A 41 5.75 -0.09 -6.62
N TYR A 42 5.67 0.14 -5.31
CA TYR A 42 5.63 1.47 -4.71
C TYR A 42 6.46 1.63 -3.43
N VAL A 43 7.06 0.56 -2.90
CA VAL A 43 7.81 0.56 -1.63
C VAL A 43 9.07 1.42 -1.71
N ALA A 44 9.71 1.49 -2.88
CA ALA A 44 10.89 2.32 -3.14
C ALA A 44 10.58 3.68 -3.80
N LEU A 45 9.29 3.96 -4.08
CA LEU A 45 8.85 5.26 -4.59
C LEU A 45 8.54 6.20 -3.43
N SER A 46 8.74 7.50 -3.66
CA SER A 46 8.63 8.51 -2.61
C SER A 46 8.04 9.83 -3.11
N GLY A 47 7.59 10.65 -2.16
CA GLY A 47 7.20 12.04 -2.41
C GLY A 47 5.75 12.26 -2.83
N ASP A 48 4.83 11.33 -2.54
CA ASP A 48 3.41 11.57 -2.74
C ASP A 48 2.49 10.99 -1.65
N ALA A 49 1.27 11.51 -1.64
CA ALA A 49 0.23 11.24 -0.64
C ALA A 49 0.01 9.76 -0.24
N PRO A 50 -0.04 8.75 -1.14
CA PRO A 50 -0.26 7.36 -0.74
C PRO A 50 0.92 6.71 -0.01
N GLY A 51 2.03 7.45 0.22
CA GLY A 51 3.18 6.98 0.98
C GLY A 51 2.84 6.43 2.37
N PHE A 52 1.84 6.97 3.06
CA PHE A 52 1.41 6.44 4.38
C PHE A 52 1.07 4.95 4.33
N TYR A 53 0.54 4.44 3.22
CA TYR A 53 0.12 3.05 3.11
C TYR A 53 1.24 2.14 2.57
N TRP A 54 1.93 2.57 1.51
CA TRP A 54 2.92 1.74 0.82
C TRP A 54 4.29 1.71 1.51
N ASN A 55 4.78 2.87 1.97
CA ASN A 55 6.00 3.00 2.75
C ASN A 55 6.02 4.38 3.44
N PRO A 56 5.85 4.47 4.77
CA PRO A 56 5.74 5.76 5.45
C PRO A 56 6.99 6.64 5.29
N ALA A 57 8.17 6.06 5.01
CA ALA A 57 9.37 6.84 4.71
C ALA A 57 9.27 7.63 3.39
N GLY A 58 8.40 7.24 2.47
CA GLY A 58 8.16 7.97 1.22
C GLY A 58 7.66 9.39 1.45
N LEU A 59 6.92 9.63 2.52
CA LEU A 59 6.42 10.96 2.89
C LEU A 59 7.53 11.91 3.36
N ALA A 60 8.70 11.40 3.74
CA ALA A 60 9.85 12.24 4.09
C ALA A 60 10.33 13.10 2.91
N PHE A 61 10.08 12.65 1.67
CA PHE A 61 10.51 13.34 0.46
C PHE A 61 9.48 14.35 -0.07
N GLN A 62 8.33 14.47 0.61
CA GLN A 62 7.28 15.40 0.22
C GLN A 62 7.69 16.85 0.53
N THR A 63 7.50 17.75 -0.42
CA THR A 63 7.96 19.14 -0.32
C THR A 63 6.84 20.16 -0.11
N SER A 64 5.58 19.78 -0.32
CA SER A 64 4.44 20.64 -0.06
C SER A 64 3.25 19.89 0.51
N PHE A 65 2.23 20.60 0.99
CA PHE A 65 1.01 19.97 1.51
C PHE A 65 0.27 19.26 0.38
N GLU A 66 -0.12 18.00 0.60
CA GLU A 66 -0.90 17.22 -0.36
C GLU A 66 -2.09 16.56 0.34
N THR A 67 -3.25 16.62 -0.31
CA THR A 67 -4.41 15.78 0.01
C THR A 67 -4.71 14.87 -1.15
N ALA A 68 -5.21 13.68 -0.85
CA ALA A 68 -5.61 12.76 -1.90
C ALA A 68 -6.82 11.93 -1.49
N PHE A 69 -7.61 11.56 -2.49
CA PHE A 69 -8.80 10.73 -2.36
C PHE A 69 -8.83 9.71 -3.49
N MET A 70 -9.37 8.53 -3.21
CA MET A 70 -9.71 7.53 -4.21
C MET A 70 -11.09 6.98 -3.97
N HIS A 71 -11.73 6.63 -5.07
CA HIS A 71 -12.93 5.83 -5.10
C HIS A 71 -12.77 4.69 -6.09
N ALA A 72 -13.30 3.52 -5.72
CA ALA A 72 -13.29 2.32 -6.51
C ALA A 72 -14.54 1.48 -6.23
N ASP A 73 -15.31 1.21 -7.27
CA ASP A 73 -16.34 0.17 -7.26
C ASP A 73 -15.69 -1.15 -7.67
N LEU A 74 -15.58 -2.07 -6.72
CA LEU A 74 -14.96 -3.37 -6.92
C LEU A 74 -16.01 -4.42 -7.28
N PHE A 75 -15.57 -5.42 -8.04
CA PHE A 75 -16.33 -6.64 -8.30
C PHE A 75 -17.75 -6.41 -8.82
N LYS A 76 -17.89 -5.49 -9.79
CA LYS A 76 -19.17 -5.09 -10.40
C LYS A 76 -20.13 -4.37 -9.45
N GLY A 77 -19.59 -3.56 -8.53
CA GLY A 77 -20.36 -2.73 -7.61
C GLY A 77 -20.83 -3.48 -6.35
N LEU A 78 -20.21 -4.62 -6.05
CA LEU A 78 -20.49 -5.35 -4.81
C LEU A 78 -19.83 -4.70 -3.60
N GLU A 79 -18.68 -4.05 -3.79
CA GLU A 79 -17.91 -3.45 -2.71
C GLU A 79 -17.41 -2.07 -3.13
N THR A 80 -17.50 -1.12 -2.21
CA THR A 80 -16.91 0.21 -2.39
C THR A 80 -15.60 0.31 -1.62
N HIS A 81 -14.51 0.63 -2.29
CA HIS A 81 -13.19 0.80 -1.68
C HIS A 81 -12.68 2.24 -1.84
N ASN A 82 -12.50 2.92 -0.72
CA ASN A 82 -12.10 4.33 -0.68
C ASN A 82 -10.81 4.52 0.11
N TYR A 83 -10.01 5.51 -0.28
CA TYR A 83 -8.94 6.02 0.57
C TYR A 83 -8.96 7.55 0.62
N PHE A 84 -8.49 8.10 1.73
CA PHE A 84 -8.22 9.51 1.92
C PHE A 84 -6.85 9.68 2.60
N SER A 85 -6.12 10.75 2.26
CA SER A 85 -4.95 11.17 3.02
C SER A 85 -4.75 12.67 2.97
N ALA A 86 -4.15 13.22 4.03
CA ALA A 86 -3.65 14.58 4.07
C ALA A 86 -2.26 14.58 4.72
N SER A 87 -1.26 15.04 3.97
CA SER A 87 0.14 15.02 4.35
C SER A 87 0.70 16.44 4.33
N MET A 88 1.38 16.81 5.41
CA MET A 88 1.92 18.15 5.63
C MET A 88 3.41 18.07 6.02
N PRO A 89 4.32 18.52 5.15
CA PRO A 89 5.70 18.78 5.52
C PRO A 89 5.75 19.86 6.61
N ILE A 90 6.56 19.63 7.63
CA ILE A 90 6.81 20.51 8.77
C ILE A 90 8.31 20.82 8.87
N LEU A 91 8.67 21.68 9.83
CA LEU A 91 10.05 22.14 10.00
C LEU A 91 11.05 21.00 10.23
N GLY A 92 12.27 21.22 9.72
CA GLY A 92 13.38 20.28 9.87
C GLY A 92 13.31 19.06 8.94
N GLY A 93 12.53 19.10 7.85
CA GLY A 93 12.41 17.97 6.92
C GLY A 93 11.62 16.79 7.49
N ALA A 94 10.69 17.06 8.41
CA ALA A 94 9.73 16.07 8.87
C ALA A 94 8.39 16.24 8.14
N THR A 95 7.58 15.20 8.09
CA THR A 95 6.23 15.22 7.51
C THR A 95 5.27 14.52 8.46
N LEU A 96 4.11 15.12 8.67
CA LEU A 96 2.98 14.49 9.37
C LEU A 96 1.91 14.13 8.35
N SER A 97 1.26 12.97 8.51
CA SER A 97 0.13 12.58 7.67
C SER A 97 -0.96 11.92 8.47
N ILE A 98 -2.20 12.18 8.04
CA ILE A 98 -3.37 11.39 8.41
C ILE A 98 -3.85 10.65 7.17
N GLY A 99 -4.15 9.36 7.33
CA GLY A 99 -4.65 8.51 6.26
C GLY A 99 -5.82 7.67 6.73
N ALA A 100 -6.74 7.36 5.82
CA ALA A 100 -7.82 6.42 6.06
C ALA A 100 -8.06 5.58 4.80
N VAL A 101 -8.36 4.30 5.00
CA VAL A 101 -8.80 3.38 3.96
C VAL A 101 -10.03 2.64 4.47
N GLY A 102 -11.02 2.46 3.61
CA GLY A 102 -12.27 1.81 3.97
C GLY A 102 -12.83 0.97 2.85
N LEU A 103 -13.29 -0.23 3.19
CA LEU A 103 -14.06 -1.14 2.35
C LEU A 103 -15.48 -1.23 2.91
N PHE A 104 -16.47 -1.06 2.05
CA PHE A 104 -17.88 -0.99 2.43
C PHE A 104 -18.70 -1.94 1.56
N ILE A 105 -19.57 -2.71 2.19
CA ILE A 105 -20.49 -3.64 1.54
C ILE A 105 -21.87 -3.42 2.13
N ASP A 106 -22.80 -2.98 1.31
CA ASP A 106 -24.18 -2.73 1.70
C ASP A 106 -25.13 -3.80 1.14
N ASP A 107 -26.36 -3.84 1.67
CA ASP A 107 -27.44 -4.69 1.17
C ASP A 107 -27.15 -6.19 1.07
N ILE A 108 -26.37 -6.73 2.02
CA ILE A 108 -26.13 -8.16 2.13
C ILE A 108 -27.41 -8.83 2.62
N GLY A 109 -28.10 -9.54 1.72
CA GLY A 109 -29.37 -10.20 2.02
C GLY A 109 -29.22 -11.34 3.04
N ARG A 110 -30.05 -11.35 4.09
CA ARG A 110 -30.12 -12.47 5.03
C ARG A 110 -30.95 -13.61 4.42
N ARG A 111 -30.42 -14.82 4.44
CA ARG A 111 -31.12 -16.03 4.01
C ARG A 111 -30.91 -17.13 5.04
N TYR A 112 -31.96 -17.85 5.35
CA TYR A 112 -31.96 -18.95 6.30
C TYR A 112 -32.19 -20.26 5.56
N LEU A 113 -31.90 -21.38 6.22
CA LEU A 113 -32.25 -22.69 5.68
C LEU A 113 -33.77 -22.86 5.74
N ASP A 114 -34.39 -23.18 4.60
CA ASP A 114 -35.81 -23.49 4.50
C ASP A 114 -36.04 -24.93 4.97
N ASP A 115 -36.45 -25.10 6.22
CA ASP A 115 -36.71 -26.42 6.85
C ASP A 115 -38.19 -26.85 6.77
N SER A 116 -38.98 -26.23 5.88
CA SER A 116 -40.42 -26.49 5.78
C SER A 116 -40.77 -27.84 5.13
N ASP A 117 -39.82 -28.52 4.47
CA ASP A 117 -40.05 -29.83 3.80
C ASP A 117 -38.96 -30.86 4.15
N TYR A 118 -39.19 -31.61 5.23
CA TYR A 118 -38.32 -32.71 5.68
C TYR A 118 -38.23 -33.85 4.65
N SER A 119 -39.29 -34.11 3.87
CA SER A 119 -39.33 -35.21 2.89
C SER A 119 -38.52 -34.87 1.63
N GLY A 120 -38.52 -33.61 1.22
CA GLY A 120 -37.70 -33.08 0.14
C GLY A 120 -36.18 -33.13 0.40
N ARG A 121 -35.75 -33.06 1.68
CA ARG A 121 -34.33 -33.16 2.07
C ARG A 121 -33.72 -34.54 1.85
N LEU A 122 -34.53 -35.61 1.89
CA LEU A 122 -34.05 -36.97 1.60
C LEU A 122 -33.75 -37.17 0.11
N ASN A 123 -34.39 -36.39 -0.76
CA ASN A 123 -34.26 -36.49 -2.21
C ASN A 123 -33.44 -35.36 -2.85
N ASN A 124 -33.03 -34.36 -2.08
CA ASN A 124 -32.28 -33.20 -2.58
C ASN A 124 -31.07 -32.91 -1.71
N ILE A 125 -29.87 -33.17 -2.25
CA ILE A 125 -28.59 -32.98 -1.56
C ILE A 125 -28.19 -31.51 -1.40
N TYR A 126 -28.93 -30.59 -2.03
CA TYR A 126 -28.69 -29.15 -1.93
C TYR A 126 -29.63 -28.51 -0.91
N PRO A 127 -29.10 -27.82 0.12
CA PRO A 127 -29.92 -27.10 1.08
C PRO A 127 -30.73 -26.00 0.37
N LYS A 128 -32.03 -25.97 0.62
CA LYS A 128 -32.92 -24.93 0.12
C LYS A 128 -32.84 -23.73 1.06
N LEU A 129 -32.68 -22.52 0.49
CA LEU A 129 -32.64 -21.28 1.25
C LEU A 129 -34.00 -20.58 1.18
N THR A 130 -34.35 -19.86 2.25
CA THR A 130 -35.50 -18.96 2.27
C THR A 130 -35.31 -17.79 1.31
N ASN A 131 -36.41 -17.08 1.02
CA ASN A 131 -36.32 -15.77 0.39
C ASN A 131 -35.51 -14.81 1.28
N THR A 132 -34.97 -13.74 0.69
CA THR A 132 -34.22 -12.75 1.45
C THR A 132 -35.10 -12.11 2.54
N GLU A 133 -34.68 -12.23 3.80
CA GLU A 133 -35.36 -11.72 4.99
C GLU A 133 -34.58 -10.52 5.57
N GLY A 134 -34.66 -9.39 4.87
CA GLY A 134 -33.92 -8.17 5.21
C GLY A 134 -32.45 -8.21 4.79
N SER A 135 -31.73 -7.13 5.10
CA SER A 135 -30.30 -6.97 4.75
C SER A 135 -29.47 -6.45 5.91
N PHE A 136 -28.17 -6.68 5.84
CA PHE A 136 -27.17 -6.05 6.69
C PHE A 136 -26.06 -5.43 5.85
N SER A 137 -25.25 -4.58 6.48
CA SER A 137 -24.04 -4.05 5.89
C SER A 137 -22.81 -4.48 6.68
N SER A 138 -21.68 -4.44 6.00
CA SER A 138 -20.36 -4.72 6.54
C SER A 138 -19.43 -3.59 6.16
N TYR A 139 -18.51 -3.24 7.07
CA TYR A 139 -17.44 -2.32 6.73
C TYR A 139 -16.15 -2.70 7.42
N ASP A 140 -15.05 -2.34 6.79
CA ASP A 140 -13.70 -2.40 7.33
C ASP A 140 -13.03 -1.04 7.11
N ILE A 141 -12.53 -0.42 8.17
CA ILE A 141 -11.86 0.87 8.11
C ILE A 141 -10.54 0.77 8.85
N ALA A 142 -9.47 1.31 8.26
CA ALA A 142 -8.21 1.56 8.93
C ALA A 142 -7.83 3.03 8.86
N GLY A 143 -7.55 3.62 10.02
CA GLY A 143 -6.97 4.95 10.16
C GLY A 143 -5.47 4.88 10.43
N PHE A 144 -4.73 5.86 9.93
CA PHE A 144 -3.28 5.94 10.00
C PHE A 144 -2.85 7.32 10.47
N LEU A 145 -1.94 7.36 11.43
CA LEU A 145 -1.15 8.54 11.78
C LEU A 145 0.30 8.25 11.42
N THR A 146 0.88 9.08 10.56
CA THR A 146 2.24 8.89 10.07
C THR A 146 3.13 10.04 10.46
N PHE A 147 4.34 9.70 10.90
CA PHE A 147 5.45 10.63 11.01
C PHE A 147 6.58 10.15 10.12
N ALA A 148 7.14 11.04 9.30
CA ALA A 148 8.29 10.75 8.46
C ALA A 148 9.37 11.81 8.60
N LYS A 149 10.64 11.43 8.42
CA LYS A 149 11.79 12.30 8.59
C LYS A 149 12.81 12.08 7.50
N PHE A 150 13.20 13.17 6.86
CA PHE A 150 14.24 13.22 5.85
C PHE A 150 15.61 13.50 6.48
N TYR A 151 16.61 12.79 5.98
CA TYR A 151 18.02 13.02 6.25
C TYR A 151 18.78 13.04 4.94
N LYS A 152 19.79 13.90 4.85
CA LYS A 152 20.75 13.92 3.75
C LYS A 152 22.15 13.92 4.34
N TRP A 153 23.00 13.01 3.88
CA TRP A 153 24.41 12.99 4.24
C TRP A 153 25.27 12.84 3.01
N GLU A 154 26.55 13.16 3.16
CA GLU A 154 27.56 13.04 2.12
C GLU A 154 28.40 11.80 2.40
N LEU A 155 28.42 10.85 1.48
CA LEU A 155 29.31 9.70 1.53
C LEU A 155 30.62 10.06 0.83
N ASP A 156 31.68 10.15 1.63
CA ASP A 156 33.05 10.27 1.13
C ASP A 156 33.64 8.87 0.97
N MET A 157 33.87 8.47 -0.29
CA MET A 157 34.41 7.16 -0.60
C MET A 157 35.96 7.14 -0.63
N GLY A 158 36.64 8.26 -0.37
CA GLY A 158 38.10 8.37 -0.27
C GLY A 158 38.90 8.24 -1.58
N TRP A 159 38.29 7.66 -2.63
CA TRP A 159 38.87 7.45 -3.97
C TRP A 159 38.27 8.33 -5.08
N GLN A 160 37.14 9.01 -4.83
CA GLN A 160 36.52 9.97 -5.75
C GLN A 160 36.70 11.38 -5.16
N TYR A 161 37.06 12.36 -5.99
CA TYR A 161 37.19 13.76 -5.57
C TYR A 161 35.84 14.41 -5.18
N ASN A 162 34.72 13.74 -5.46
CA ASN A 162 33.37 14.20 -5.17
C ASN A 162 32.73 13.35 -4.07
N LYS A 163 32.12 14.02 -3.11
CA LYS A 163 31.28 13.38 -2.10
C LYS A 163 29.91 13.07 -2.69
N ILE A 164 29.40 11.88 -2.45
CA ILE A 164 28.12 11.43 -3.01
C ILE A 164 27.00 11.78 -2.04
N PRO A 165 26.05 12.67 -2.38
CA PRO A 165 24.90 12.92 -1.53
C PRO A 165 23.99 11.69 -1.51
N ILE A 166 23.72 11.18 -0.31
CA ILE A 166 22.73 10.13 -0.07
C ILE A 166 21.56 10.75 0.69
N GLU A 167 20.37 10.53 0.17
CA GLU A 167 19.13 10.98 0.76
C GLU A 167 18.42 9.78 1.39
N ALA A 168 17.94 9.92 2.61
CA ALA A 168 17.16 8.88 3.26
C ALA A 168 15.91 9.43 3.94
N GLY A 169 14.85 8.63 3.89
CA GLY A 169 13.63 8.82 4.64
C GLY A 169 13.47 7.71 5.67
N PHE A 170 13.02 8.08 6.86
CA PHE A 170 12.52 7.16 7.88
C PHE A 170 11.06 7.49 8.14
N GLY A 171 10.21 6.49 8.33
CA GLY A 171 8.79 6.68 8.59
C GLY A 171 8.26 5.73 9.64
N VAL A 172 7.25 6.17 10.38
CA VAL A 172 6.52 5.38 11.37
C VAL A 172 5.03 5.61 11.16
N ASN A 173 4.25 4.53 11.11
CA ASN A 173 2.80 4.57 11.18
C ASN A 173 2.29 4.04 12.51
N ILE A 174 1.26 4.68 13.01
CA ILE A 174 0.33 4.10 13.98
C ILE A 174 -0.98 3.85 13.23
N LYS A 175 -1.43 2.60 13.24
CA LYS A 175 -2.63 2.12 12.55
C LYS A 175 -3.69 1.73 13.56
N TYR A 176 -4.94 2.12 13.31
CA TYR A 176 -6.11 1.66 14.05
C TYR A 176 -7.11 1.07 13.08
N ILE A 177 -7.61 -0.13 13.35
CA ILE A 177 -8.52 -0.87 12.50
C ILE A 177 -9.85 -1.05 13.24
N ASN A 178 -10.94 -0.79 12.54
CA ASN A 178 -12.29 -1.07 12.99
C ASN A 178 -13.06 -1.81 11.90
N SER A 179 -13.61 -2.95 12.26
CA SER A 179 -14.38 -3.82 11.38
C SER A 179 -15.76 -4.02 11.97
N LYS A 180 -16.78 -4.12 11.13
CA LYS A 180 -18.14 -4.46 11.54
C LYS A 180 -18.76 -5.41 10.52
N ILE A 181 -19.34 -6.50 11.01
CA ILE A 181 -20.09 -7.47 10.23
C ILE A 181 -21.42 -7.70 10.98
N ASP A 182 -22.54 -7.31 10.36
CA ASP A 182 -23.87 -7.35 10.97
C ASP A 182 -23.92 -6.67 12.35
N ASP A 183 -24.13 -7.43 13.43
CA ASP A 183 -24.20 -6.94 14.82
C ASP A 183 -22.86 -7.01 15.56
N LYS A 184 -21.81 -7.58 14.94
CA LYS A 184 -20.48 -7.75 15.52
C LYS A 184 -19.50 -6.70 15.04
N SER A 185 -18.60 -6.30 15.92
CA SER A 185 -17.54 -5.35 15.65
C SER A 185 -16.21 -5.83 16.21
N GLY A 186 -15.15 -5.60 15.45
CA GLY A 186 -13.77 -5.85 15.84
C GLY A 186 -12.95 -4.56 15.84
N SER A 187 -11.97 -4.48 16.74
CA SER A 187 -10.96 -3.42 16.67
C SER A 187 -9.57 -3.91 17.01
N GLY A 188 -8.56 -3.27 16.43
CA GLY A 188 -7.15 -3.60 16.61
C GLY A 188 -6.25 -2.42 16.27
N GLY A 189 -4.98 -2.51 16.65
CA GLY A 189 -3.98 -1.48 16.36
C GLY A 189 -2.65 -2.08 15.96
N GLY A 190 -1.92 -1.37 15.10
CA GLY A 190 -0.65 -1.80 14.54
C GLY A 190 0.36 -0.68 14.41
N ILE A 191 1.61 -1.06 14.22
CA ILE A 191 2.72 -0.14 13.96
C ILE A 191 3.45 -0.63 12.71
N ASP A 192 3.76 0.29 11.82
CA ASP A 192 4.59 0.03 10.64
C ASP A 192 5.82 0.95 10.65
N LEU A 193 6.94 0.47 10.11
CA LEU A 193 8.19 1.22 9.97
C LEU A 193 8.64 1.24 8.51
N GLY A 194 9.03 2.41 8.03
CA GLY A 194 9.50 2.62 6.66
C GLY A 194 10.93 3.12 6.63
N PHE A 195 11.67 2.69 5.62
CA PHE A 195 12.95 3.25 5.24
C PHE A 195 13.03 3.36 3.71
N ILE A 196 13.55 4.49 3.23
CA ILE A 196 13.90 4.68 1.81
C ILE A 196 15.26 5.34 1.77
N THR A 197 16.13 4.88 0.87
CA THR A 197 17.35 5.61 0.49
C THR A 197 17.32 5.89 -1.01
N ARG A 198 17.80 7.07 -1.40
CA ARG A 198 17.87 7.54 -2.78
C ARG A 198 19.26 8.09 -3.06
N VAL A 199 19.83 7.67 -4.19
CA VAL A 199 21.13 8.13 -4.67
C VAL A 199 21.05 8.49 -6.15
N GLY A 200 21.68 9.60 -6.53
CA GLY A 200 21.80 10.01 -7.92
C GLY A 200 22.89 9.20 -8.62
N PHE A 201 22.53 8.38 -9.61
CA PHE A 201 23.52 7.67 -10.42
C PHE A 201 24.41 8.63 -11.22
N TYR A 202 23.90 9.82 -11.55
CA TYR A 202 24.72 10.87 -12.15
C TYR A 202 25.91 11.28 -11.25
N GLU A 203 25.77 11.26 -9.93
CA GLU A 203 26.87 11.56 -8.98
C GLU A 203 27.90 10.42 -8.95
N ILE A 204 27.41 9.17 -8.96
CA ILE A 204 28.25 7.97 -8.85
C ILE A 204 29.10 7.77 -10.11
N PHE A 205 28.44 7.83 -11.27
CA PHE A 205 29.05 7.50 -12.56
C PHE A 205 29.54 8.72 -13.33
N GLN A 206 29.29 9.94 -12.83
CA GLN A 206 29.67 11.22 -13.46
C GLN A 206 29.04 11.41 -14.86
N GLU A 207 27.86 10.85 -15.06
CA GLU A 207 27.11 10.92 -16.31
C GLU A 207 25.81 11.69 -16.10
N GLU A 208 25.74 12.93 -16.60
CA GLU A 208 24.62 13.86 -16.34
C GLU A 208 23.25 13.36 -16.85
N PHE A 209 23.24 12.37 -17.72
CA PHE A 209 22.00 11.79 -18.23
C PHE A 209 21.39 10.78 -17.26
N LEU A 210 22.15 10.22 -16.31
CA LEU A 210 21.64 9.17 -15.41
C LEU A 210 20.69 9.72 -14.34
N GLY A 211 19.80 8.83 -13.91
CA GLY A 211 18.70 9.14 -13.01
C GLY A 211 18.98 8.90 -11.53
N ASN A 212 17.89 8.82 -10.76
CA ASN A 212 17.93 8.47 -9.35
C ASN A 212 17.60 7.00 -9.15
N PHE A 213 18.37 6.33 -8.31
CA PHE A 213 18.11 4.99 -7.83
C PHE A 213 17.65 5.03 -6.37
N SER A 214 16.62 4.24 -6.07
CA SER A 214 16.05 4.15 -4.73
C SER A 214 15.96 2.70 -4.27
N LEU A 215 16.20 2.48 -2.98
CA LEU A 215 15.89 1.25 -2.27
C LEU A 215 14.85 1.58 -1.20
N GLY A 216 13.84 0.74 -1.06
CA GLY A 216 12.80 0.88 -0.05
C GLY A 216 12.63 -0.39 0.76
N ILE A 217 12.35 -0.23 2.06
CA ILE A 217 11.94 -1.29 2.98
C ILE A 217 10.75 -0.78 3.80
N ASN A 218 9.73 -1.60 3.95
CA ASN A 218 8.57 -1.36 4.81
C ASN A 218 8.31 -2.59 5.68
N LEU A 219 8.29 -2.41 6.99
CA LEU A 219 7.99 -3.42 7.99
C LEU A 219 6.60 -3.13 8.55
N GLN A 220 5.60 -3.94 8.20
CA GLN A 220 4.21 -3.73 8.61
C GLN A 220 3.84 -4.64 9.77
N ASP A 221 2.97 -4.16 10.65
CA ASP A 221 2.41 -4.92 11.78
C ASP A 221 3.48 -5.51 12.73
N ILE A 222 4.58 -4.78 12.95
CA ILE A 222 5.75 -5.26 13.73
C ILE A 222 5.43 -5.60 15.19
N ALA A 223 4.35 -5.05 15.73
CA ALA A 223 3.89 -5.30 17.10
C ALA A 223 2.93 -6.49 17.22
N GLY A 224 2.60 -7.16 16.10
CA GLY A 224 1.63 -8.26 16.07
C GLY A 224 0.20 -7.75 16.27
N THR A 225 -0.36 -7.14 15.23
CA THR A 225 -1.72 -6.57 15.26
C THR A 225 -2.77 -7.66 15.45
N LYS A 226 -3.63 -7.48 16.46
CA LYS A 226 -4.76 -8.36 16.75
C LYS A 226 -6.05 -7.56 16.75
N ILE A 227 -7.03 -8.03 16.00
CA ILE A 227 -8.39 -7.49 15.98
C ILE A 227 -9.22 -8.33 16.93
N THR A 228 -9.70 -7.74 18.02
CA THR A 228 -10.55 -8.43 18.99
C THR A 228 -12.01 -8.10 18.71
N TRP A 229 -12.81 -9.15 18.52
CA TRP A 229 -14.24 -9.04 18.22
C TRP A 229 -15.09 -9.11 19.47
N ASN A 230 -16.23 -8.41 19.46
CA ASN A 230 -17.25 -8.44 20.53
C ASN A 230 -18.16 -9.68 20.45
N THR A 231 -17.61 -10.83 20.09
CA THR A 231 -18.33 -12.12 20.12
C THR A 231 -18.28 -12.73 21.51
N ASP A 232 -19.15 -13.70 21.80
CA ASP A 232 -19.19 -14.40 23.10
C ASP A 232 -17.86 -15.08 23.42
N THR A 233 -17.15 -15.57 22.39
CA THR A 233 -15.83 -16.20 22.51
C THR A 233 -14.68 -15.19 22.57
N LYS A 234 -14.94 -13.90 22.37
CA LYS A 234 -13.92 -12.84 22.19
C LYS A 234 -12.89 -13.23 21.12
N HIS A 235 -13.41 -13.69 19.98
CA HIS A 235 -12.61 -14.12 18.84
C HIS A 235 -11.57 -13.07 18.46
N LYS A 236 -10.38 -13.51 18.05
CA LYS A 236 -9.27 -12.65 17.67
C LYS A 236 -8.74 -13.03 16.30
N ASP A 237 -8.75 -12.08 15.39
CA ASP A 237 -8.04 -12.21 14.12
C ASP A 237 -6.67 -11.56 14.22
N LYS A 238 -5.67 -12.25 13.68
CA LYS A 238 -4.30 -11.77 13.67
C LYS A 238 -3.94 -11.28 12.27
N ILE A 239 -3.28 -10.12 12.21
CA ILE A 239 -2.61 -9.68 11.00
C ILE A 239 -1.16 -10.13 11.12
N GLU A 240 -0.72 -10.94 10.17
CA GLU A 240 0.67 -11.39 10.12
C GLU A 240 1.60 -10.24 9.79
N HIS A 241 2.77 -10.24 10.42
CA HIS A 241 3.85 -9.32 10.10
C HIS A 241 4.22 -9.43 8.62
N ASN A 242 4.49 -8.29 8.00
CA ASN A 242 4.92 -8.24 6.62
C ASN A 242 6.21 -7.43 6.45
N ILE A 243 7.09 -7.93 5.59
CA ILE A 243 8.26 -7.20 5.11
C ILE A 243 8.05 -6.99 3.62
N LYS A 244 8.00 -5.72 3.21
CA LYS A 244 8.11 -5.37 1.80
C LYS A 244 9.45 -4.70 1.55
N TYR A 245 10.09 -5.03 0.45
CA TYR A 245 11.31 -4.36 0.02
C TYR A 245 11.35 -4.28 -1.49
N GLY A 246 11.97 -3.23 -2.00
CA GLY A 246 11.92 -2.95 -3.42
C GLY A 246 12.98 -1.98 -3.88
N ILE A 247 13.05 -1.84 -5.19
CA ILE A 247 13.96 -0.94 -5.89
C ILE A 247 13.18 -0.08 -6.88
N ALA A 248 13.64 1.14 -7.09
CA ALA A 248 13.11 2.00 -8.15
C ALA A 248 14.25 2.74 -8.86
N TYR A 249 14.09 2.95 -10.17
CA TYR A 249 14.99 3.75 -10.97
C TYR A 249 14.22 4.76 -11.81
N ALA A 250 14.46 6.05 -11.54
CA ALA A 250 13.81 7.18 -12.20
C ALA A 250 14.79 7.85 -13.16
N GLN A 251 14.64 7.58 -14.45
CA GLN A 251 15.51 8.03 -15.54
C GLN A 251 14.93 9.28 -16.22
N PRO A 252 15.61 10.44 -16.13
CA PRO A 252 15.20 11.64 -16.87
C PRO A 252 15.49 11.49 -18.37
N LEU A 253 14.55 11.89 -19.20
CA LEU A 253 14.64 11.94 -20.66
C LEU A 253 14.63 13.43 -21.08
N LYS A 254 15.78 14.10 -20.87
CA LYS A 254 15.92 15.57 -21.05
C LYS A 254 15.51 16.05 -22.45
N PHE A 255 15.76 15.25 -23.48
CA PHE A 255 15.46 15.57 -24.89
C PHE A 255 13.97 15.76 -25.21
N ILE A 256 13.07 15.23 -24.37
CA ILE A 256 11.61 15.40 -24.50
C ILE A 256 10.97 15.93 -23.21
N SER A 257 11.79 16.46 -22.29
CA SER A 257 11.35 16.93 -20.97
C SER A 257 10.48 15.90 -20.23
N SER A 258 10.84 14.62 -20.28
CA SER A 258 10.03 13.53 -19.72
C SER A 258 10.83 12.69 -18.73
N GLN A 259 10.18 11.76 -18.04
CA GLN A 259 10.83 10.80 -17.15
C GLN A 259 10.25 9.40 -17.37
N ILE A 260 11.09 8.38 -17.31
CA ILE A 260 10.65 6.99 -17.19
C ILE A 260 11.09 6.44 -15.83
N THR A 261 10.17 5.79 -15.12
CA THR A 261 10.42 5.20 -13.81
C THR A 261 10.14 3.71 -13.88
N PHE A 262 11.08 2.89 -13.43
CA PHE A 262 10.90 1.45 -13.23
C PHE A 262 10.87 1.15 -11.73
N ALA A 263 9.99 0.25 -11.30
CA ALA A 263 9.90 -0.16 -9.90
C ALA A 263 9.64 -1.67 -9.80
N TYR A 264 10.24 -2.30 -8.80
CA TYR A 264 10.04 -3.71 -8.49
C TYR A 264 10.09 -3.93 -6.98
N ASP A 265 9.06 -4.60 -6.45
CA ASP A 265 8.94 -4.89 -5.03
C ASP A 265 8.65 -6.37 -4.78
N ILE A 266 9.12 -6.85 -3.64
CA ILE A 266 8.77 -8.15 -3.07
C ILE A 266 7.97 -7.92 -1.80
N ASP A 267 6.91 -8.69 -1.65
CA ASP A 267 6.04 -8.76 -0.48
C ASP A 267 6.16 -10.15 0.13
N THR A 268 6.40 -10.25 1.44
CA THR A 268 6.56 -11.55 2.11
C THR A 268 5.29 -12.04 2.82
N LYS A 269 4.18 -11.30 2.75
CA LYS A 269 2.96 -11.69 3.46
C LYS A 269 2.34 -12.95 2.86
N TYR A 270 1.89 -13.86 3.73
CA TYR A 270 1.27 -15.14 3.34
C TYR A 270 2.17 -16.02 2.46
N GLU A 271 1.84 -16.16 1.17
CA GLU A 271 2.64 -16.91 0.18
C GLU A 271 3.72 -16.05 -0.47
N GLY A 272 3.74 -14.76 -0.13
CA GLY A 272 4.57 -13.76 -0.75
C GLY A 272 4.10 -13.39 -2.17
N GLY A 273 4.74 -12.39 -2.74
CA GLY A 273 4.39 -11.89 -4.05
C GLY A 273 5.37 -10.88 -4.59
N THR A 274 5.23 -10.60 -5.88
CA THR A 274 6.06 -9.63 -6.57
C THR A 274 5.17 -8.60 -7.27
N HIS A 275 5.71 -7.39 -7.33
CA HIS A 275 5.08 -6.26 -7.97
C HIS A 275 6.08 -5.67 -8.96
N LEU A 276 5.63 -5.37 -10.17
CA LEU A 276 6.44 -4.71 -11.21
C LEU A 276 5.67 -3.51 -11.72
N GLY A 277 6.34 -2.38 -11.89
CA GLY A 277 5.72 -1.15 -12.39
C GLY A 277 6.63 -0.36 -13.31
N THR A 278 6.04 0.29 -14.30
CA THR A 278 6.71 1.28 -15.15
C THR A 278 5.81 2.50 -15.36
N GLU A 279 6.35 3.69 -15.13
CA GLU A 279 5.66 4.98 -15.36
C GLU A 279 6.43 5.78 -16.41
N PHE A 280 5.74 6.23 -17.45
CA PHE A 280 6.24 7.25 -18.36
C PHE A 280 5.50 8.56 -18.10
N LEU A 281 6.22 9.56 -17.60
CA LEU A 281 5.71 10.89 -17.31
C LEU A 281 6.17 11.87 -18.39
N PHE A 282 5.27 12.18 -19.31
CA PHE A 282 5.50 13.12 -20.39
C PHE A 282 5.33 14.56 -19.90
N ARG A 283 6.40 15.36 -19.98
CA ARG A 283 6.40 16.81 -19.66
C ARG A 283 5.77 17.15 -18.30
N SER A 284 5.89 16.25 -17.33
CA SER A 284 5.26 16.39 -16.01
C SER A 284 3.74 16.64 -16.03
N THR A 285 3.06 16.26 -17.12
CA THR A 285 1.63 16.54 -17.34
C THR A 285 0.81 15.29 -17.62
N LEU A 286 1.34 14.35 -18.41
CA LEU A 286 0.64 13.11 -18.77
C LEU A 286 1.44 11.92 -18.28
N ALA A 287 0.81 11.05 -17.49
CA ALA A 287 1.40 9.81 -17.01
C ALA A 287 0.74 8.62 -17.71
N LEU A 288 1.55 7.69 -18.20
CA LEU A 288 1.13 6.37 -18.64
C LEU A 288 1.84 5.31 -17.81
N ARG A 289 1.11 4.29 -17.38
CA ARG A 289 1.60 3.27 -16.45
C ARG A 289 1.19 1.89 -16.88
N ALA A 290 2.08 0.94 -16.66
CA ALA A 290 1.80 -0.47 -16.78
C ALA A 290 2.51 -1.22 -15.64
N GLY A 291 1.94 -2.35 -15.24
CA GLY A 291 2.53 -3.15 -14.18
C GLY A 291 1.92 -4.53 -14.04
N ALA A 292 2.38 -5.24 -13.02
CA ALA A 292 1.86 -6.51 -12.60
C ALA A 292 1.74 -6.55 -11.07
N PHE A 293 0.54 -6.83 -10.57
CA PHE A 293 0.20 -6.95 -9.15
C PHE A 293 -0.08 -8.42 -8.81
N TYR A 294 0.82 -9.08 -8.07
CA TYR A 294 0.82 -10.54 -7.88
C TYR A 294 0.66 -11.32 -9.20
N GLY A 295 1.42 -10.91 -10.22
CA GLY A 295 1.38 -11.52 -11.57
C GLY A 295 0.18 -11.13 -12.43
N ARG A 296 -0.79 -10.37 -11.90
CA ARG A 296 -1.96 -9.87 -12.66
C ARG A 296 -1.68 -8.52 -13.30
N PHE A 297 -2.07 -8.35 -14.56
CA PHE A 297 -1.79 -7.13 -15.31
C PHE A 297 -2.51 -5.90 -14.71
N THR A 298 -1.80 -4.78 -14.67
CA THR A 298 -2.33 -3.47 -14.32
C THR A 298 -1.96 -2.43 -15.39
N ALA A 299 -2.82 -1.45 -15.57
CA ALA A 299 -2.57 -0.29 -16.40
C ALA A 299 -3.06 0.97 -15.70
N GLY A 300 -2.46 2.12 -16.00
CA GLY A 300 -2.93 3.38 -15.46
C GLY A 300 -2.60 4.55 -16.35
N ALA A 301 -3.34 5.63 -16.16
CA ALA A 301 -3.10 6.91 -16.81
C ALA A 301 -3.32 8.04 -15.80
N GLY A 302 -2.63 9.16 -16.00
CA GLY A 302 -2.76 10.32 -15.14
C GLY A 302 -2.65 11.62 -15.91
N ILE A 303 -3.38 12.64 -15.46
CA ILE A 303 -3.29 14.00 -15.99
C ILE A 303 -3.01 14.94 -14.82
N TYR A 304 -1.92 15.70 -14.94
CA TYR A 304 -1.44 16.63 -13.92
C TYR A 304 -1.59 18.06 -14.42
N LEU A 305 -2.46 18.81 -13.76
CA LEU A 305 -2.82 20.17 -14.11
C LEU A 305 -2.69 21.05 -12.87
N TRP A 306 -1.69 21.93 -12.88
CA TRP A 306 -1.46 22.89 -11.80
C TRP A 306 -1.37 22.20 -10.42
N LYS A 307 -2.39 22.37 -9.57
CA LYS A 307 -2.47 21.81 -8.23
C LYS A 307 -3.16 20.44 -8.18
N PHE A 308 -3.73 19.96 -9.28
CA PHE A 308 -4.50 18.73 -9.32
C PHE A 308 -3.79 17.64 -10.12
N LYS A 309 -3.79 16.43 -9.58
CA LYS A 309 -3.41 15.20 -10.29
C LYS A 309 -4.63 14.28 -10.29
N VAL A 310 -5.09 13.89 -11.46
CA VAL A 310 -6.18 12.91 -11.60
C VAL A 310 -5.58 11.65 -12.19
N ASP A 311 -5.68 10.55 -11.46
CA ASP A 311 -5.14 9.25 -11.84
C ASP A 311 -6.26 8.23 -11.98
N TYR A 312 -6.11 7.37 -12.97
CA TYR A 312 -6.97 6.22 -13.21
C TYR A 312 -6.13 4.95 -13.24
N ALA A 313 -6.66 3.87 -12.66
CA ALA A 313 -6.05 2.56 -12.68
C ALA A 313 -7.05 1.47 -13.06
N TYR A 314 -6.55 0.53 -13.84
CA TYR A 314 -7.17 -0.72 -14.19
C TYR A 314 -6.35 -1.87 -13.61
N GLN A 315 -7.02 -2.86 -13.05
CA GLN A 315 -6.42 -4.09 -12.57
C GLN A 315 -7.30 -5.28 -12.96
N SER A 316 -6.72 -6.28 -13.60
CA SER A 316 -7.43 -7.54 -13.88
C SER A 316 -7.65 -8.32 -12.58
N HIS A 317 -8.83 -8.91 -12.40
CA HIS A 317 -9.16 -9.74 -11.26
C HIS A 317 -10.20 -10.80 -11.62
N ASP A 318 -10.13 -11.97 -10.97
CA ASP A 318 -10.95 -13.14 -11.31
C ASP A 318 -12.45 -12.91 -11.08
N LEU A 319 -12.79 -12.14 -10.05
CA LEU A 319 -14.18 -11.73 -9.74
C LEU A 319 -14.72 -10.63 -10.67
N GLY A 320 -13.87 -10.05 -11.51
CA GLY A 320 -14.19 -8.94 -12.39
C GLY A 320 -13.16 -7.83 -12.31
N ASN A 321 -12.89 -7.19 -13.45
CA ASN A 321 -11.90 -6.13 -13.54
C ASN A 321 -12.23 -4.96 -12.61
N CYS A 322 -11.20 -4.42 -11.96
CA CYS A 322 -11.34 -3.34 -11.00
C CYS A 322 -10.87 -2.02 -11.62
N HIS A 323 -11.67 -0.99 -11.44
CA HIS A 323 -11.43 0.37 -11.94
C HIS A 323 -11.35 1.32 -10.76
N ARG A 324 -10.32 2.17 -10.74
CA ARG A 324 -10.09 3.08 -9.60
C ARG A 324 -9.75 4.47 -10.11
N VAL A 325 -10.31 5.48 -9.47
CA VAL A 325 -10.01 6.88 -9.76
C VAL A 325 -9.45 7.52 -8.50
N SER A 326 -8.39 8.28 -8.64
CA SER A 326 -7.81 9.07 -7.56
C SER A 326 -7.64 10.51 -7.98
N VAL A 327 -7.86 11.42 -7.03
CA VAL A 327 -7.60 12.84 -7.18
C VAL A 327 -6.66 13.25 -6.06
N LEU A 328 -5.57 13.91 -6.42
CA LEU A 328 -4.62 14.50 -5.49
C LEU A 328 -4.58 16.00 -5.73
N PHE A 329 -4.58 16.75 -4.63
CA PHE A 329 -4.43 18.20 -4.62
C PHE A 329 -3.15 18.57 -3.84
N GLY A 330 -2.25 19.31 -4.46
CA GLY A 330 -1.00 19.80 -3.86
C GLY A 330 -0.96 21.32 -3.79
N MET A 331 -0.44 21.88 -2.69
CA MET A 331 -0.23 23.33 -2.54
C MET A 331 1.15 23.78 -2.97
#